data_AF-A0A537NMU8-F1
#
_entry.id   AF-A0A537NMU8-F1
#
_cell.length_a   1.000
_cell.length_b   1.000
_cell.length_c   1.000
_cell.angle_alpha   90.00
_cell.angle_beta   90.00
_cell.angle_gamma   90.00
#
_symmetry.space_group_name_H-M   'P 1'
#
loop_
_entity.id
_entity.type
_entity.pdbx_description
1 polymer ?
#
loop_
_entity_poly.entity_id
_entity_poly.type
_entity_poly.pdbx_seq_one_letter_code
_entity_poly.pdbx_strand_id
1 'polypeptide(L)'
;MRLFPNYRDVERDYYRRTRIFPIMHLIALRRDIYEQNPFIASSLFDAMCESKERARMRMRDVGTLQYMLPWMTADLDELDEIFAGDAWPYGIDPNRPTLEALMRYLCDQAIVKSTMPIEDLFVPTRGRYDRWSGRAQ
;
A
#
# COMPACT_ATOMS: atom_id res chain seq x y z
N MET A 1 -6.86 -23.87 -1.55
CA MET A 1 -6.75 -24.51 -0.22
C MET A 1 -6.03 -23.53 0.70
N ARG A 2 -6.53 -23.29 1.92
CA ARG A 2 -5.83 -22.44 2.91
C ARG A 2 -4.84 -23.31 3.69
N LEU A 3 -3.62 -22.81 3.91
CA LEU A 3 -2.59 -23.54 4.66
C LEU A 3 -2.96 -23.65 6.16
N PHE A 4 -3.53 -22.58 6.72
CA PHE A 4 -3.99 -22.52 8.11
C PHE A 4 -5.52 -22.45 8.17
N PRO A 5 -6.20 -23.26 8.99
CA PRO A 5 -7.65 -23.15 9.20
C PRO A 5 -8.06 -21.79 9.78
N ASN A 6 -7.27 -21.25 10.71
CA ASN A 6 -7.45 -19.94 11.36
C ASN A 6 -6.60 -18.85 10.68
N TYR A 7 -6.58 -18.83 9.34
CA TYR A 7 -5.71 -17.93 8.56
C TYR A 7 -5.82 -16.46 8.95
N ARG A 8 -7.04 -15.94 9.26
CA ARG A 8 -7.20 -14.55 9.70
C ARG A 8 -6.37 -14.26 10.95
N ASP A 9 -6.49 -15.06 12.00
CA ASP A 9 -5.73 -14.83 13.24
C ASP A 9 -4.21 -14.92 13.04
N VAL A 10 -3.77 -15.87 12.22
CA VAL A 10 -2.35 -16.03 11.86
C VAL A 10 -1.83 -14.82 11.08
N GLU A 11 -2.59 -14.34 10.10
CA GLU A 11 -2.24 -13.15 9.30
C GLU A 11 -2.20 -11.88 10.15
N ARG A 12 -3.15 -11.72 11.09
CA ARG A 12 -3.20 -10.60 12.04
C ARG A 12 -1.98 -10.60 12.97
N ASP A 13 -1.67 -11.74 13.56
CA ASP A 13 -0.49 -11.91 14.42
C ASP A 13 0.80 -11.63 13.65
N TYR A 14 0.91 -12.15 12.43
CA TYR A 14 2.04 -11.90 11.56
C TYR A 14 2.22 -10.40 11.27
N TYR A 15 1.16 -9.69 10.89
CA TYR A 15 1.23 -8.25 10.67
C TYR A 15 1.57 -7.47 11.94
N ARG A 16 0.98 -7.82 13.09
CA ARG A 16 1.30 -7.17 14.38
C ARG A 16 2.78 -7.32 14.75
N ARG A 17 3.37 -8.50 14.50
CA ARG A 17 4.79 -8.78 14.80
C ARG A 17 5.76 -8.15 13.81
N THR A 18 5.41 -8.13 12.52
CA THR A 18 6.38 -7.81 11.45
C THR A 18 6.11 -6.50 10.74
N ARG A 19 4.88 -5.99 10.80
CA ARG A 19 4.36 -4.91 9.95
C ARG A 19 4.46 -5.19 8.45
N ILE A 20 4.66 -6.45 8.06
CA ILE A 20 4.69 -6.87 6.66
C ILE A 20 3.27 -7.22 6.23
N PHE A 21 2.77 -6.51 5.22
CA PHE A 21 1.52 -6.83 4.54
C PHE A 21 1.76 -6.86 3.02
N PRO A 22 1.23 -7.85 2.28
CA PRO A 22 1.58 -8.05 0.86
C PRO A 22 1.29 -6.82 -0.02
N ILE A 23 2.24 -6.49 -0.90
CA ILE A 23 2.06 -5.47 -1.94
C ILE A 23 1.13 -6.04 -3.01
N MET A 24 -0.05 -5.44 -3.22
CA MET A 24 -0.98 -5.89 -4.26
C MET A 24 -0.64 -5.32 -5.64
N HIS A 25 -0.32 -4.04 -5.73
CA HIS A 25 -0.16 -3.33 -7.01
C HIS A 25 0.99 -2.32 -6.98
N LEU A 26 1.69 -2.19 -8.11
CA LEU A 26 2.74 -1.22 -8.36
C LEU A 26 2.38 -0.41 -9.61
N ILE A 27 2.65 0.90 -9.58
CA ILE A 27 2.56 1.76 -10.74
C ILE A 27 3.97 1.93 -11.31
N ALA A 28 4.14 1.56 -12.57
CA ALA A 28 5.39 1.73 -13.30
C ALA A 28 5.23 2.81 -14.37
N LEU A 29 6.24 3.66 -14.50
CA LEU A 29 6.34 4.69 -15.53
C LEU A 29 7.47 4.34 -16.48
N ARG A 30 7.25 4.53 -17.77
CA ARG A 30 8.33 4.39 -18.76
C ARG A 30 9.36 5.49 -18.52
N ARG A 31 10.64 5.10 -18.47
CA ARG A 31 11.75 5.97 -18.05
C ARG A 31 11.88 7.23 -18.92
N ASP A 32 11.83 7.08 -20.23
CA ASP A 32 11.91 8.18 -21.21
C ASP A 32 10.76 9.20 -21.04
N ILE A 33 9.54 8.75 -20.73
CA ILE A 33 8.40 9.63 -20.45
C ILE A 33 8.63 10.42 -19.17
N TYR A 34 9.12 9.76 -18.12
CA TYR A 34 9.45 10.42 -16.86
C TYR A 34 10.59 11.44 -17.03
N GLU A 35 11.66 11.10 -17.74
CA GLU A 35 12.79 11.99 -17.98
C GLU A 35 12.39 13.24 -18.78
N GLN A 36 11.48 13.10 -19.74
CA GLN A 36 10.91 14.23 -20.48
C GLN A 36 9.91 15.04 -19.65
N ASN A 37 9.23 14.42 -18.68
CA ASN A 37 8.14 15.02 -17.91
C ASN A 37 8.18 14.61 -16.42
N PRO A 38 9.17 15.06 -15.61
CA PRO A 38 9.36 14.56 -14.25
C PRO A 38 8.16 14.79 -13.31
N PHE A 39 7.36 15.81 -13.59
CA PHE A 39 6.16 16.14 -12.79
C PHE A 39 5.10 15.03 -12.81
N ILE A 40 5.07 14.18 -13.84
CA ILE A 40 4.06 13.12 -14.00
C ILE A 40 4.09 12.14 -12.84
N ALA A 41 5.27 11.84 -12.28
CA ALA A 41 5.40 10.93 -11.15
C ALA A 41 4.60 11.42 -9.94
N SER A 42 4.77 12.69 -9.56
CA SER A 42 4.01 13.30 -8.47
C SER A 42 2.51 13.37 -8.79
N SER A 43 2.15 13.83 -9.98
CA SER A 43 0.74 13.97 -10.37
C SER A 43 0.00 12.63 -10.36
N LEU A 44 0.65 11.56 -10.82
CA LEU A 44 0.07 10.21 -10.82
C LEU A 44 -0.04 9.65 -9.41
N PHE A 45 0.99 9.86 -8.58
CA PHE A 45 0.96 9.46 -7.17
C PHE A 45 -0.20 10.14 -6.43
N ASP A 46 -0.33 11.46 -6.54
CA ASP A 46 -1.38 12.25 -5.90
C ASP A 46 -2.78 11.81 -6.38
N ALA A 47 -2.96 11.64 -7.69
CA ALA A 47 -4.23 11.20 -8.27
C ALA A 47 -4.64 9.81 -7.76
N MET A 48 -3.69 8.90 -7.59
CA MET A 48 -3.96 7.54 -7.11
C MET A 48 -4.23 7.52 -5.61
N CYS A 49 -3.54 8.34 -4.82
CA CYS A 49 -3.85 8.57 -3.42
C CYS A 49 -5.30 9.10 -3.25
N GLU A 50 -5.69 10.10 -4.05
CA GLU A 50 -7.04 10.66 -4.03
C GLU A 50 -8.10 9.63 -4.46
N SER A 51 -7.83 8.89 -5.54
CA SER A 51 -8.71 7.82 -6.02
C SER A 51 -8.95 6.76 -4.95
N LYS A 52 -7.88 6.31 -4.26
CA LYS A 52 -7.97 5.36 -3.16
C LYS A 52 -8.82 5.91 -2.01
N GLU A 53 -8.59 7.16 -1.60
CA GLU A 53 -9.36 7.74 -0.50
C GLU A 53 -10.84 7.88 -0.85
N ARG A 54 -11.17 8.28 -2.08
CA ARG A 54 -12.56 8.29 -2.57
C ARG A 54 -13.20 6.91 -2.50
N ALA A 55 -12.48 5.84 -2.88
CA ALA A 55 -12.98 4.47 -2.77
C ALA A 55 -13.16 4.05 -1.31
N ARG A 56 -12.22 4.42 -0.44
CA ARG A 56 -12.26 4.11 1.00
C ARG A 56 -13.43 4.80 1.71
N MET A 57 -13.69 6.06 1.39
CA MET A 57 -14.84 6.81 1.92
C MET A 57 -16.17 6.16 1.52
N ARG A 58 -16.33 5.79 0.24
CA ARG A 58 -17.56 5.10 -0.23
C ARG A 58 -17.72 3.72 0.39
N MET A 59 -16.62 2.98 0.55
CA MET A 59 -16.64 1.69 1.24
C MET A 59 -17.15 1.82 2.68
N ARG A 60 -16.89 2.95 3.35
CA ARG A 60 -17.33 3.23 4.73
C ARG A 60 -18.74 3.83 4.84
N ASP A 61 -19.42 4.08 3.73
CA ASP A 61 -20.82 4.54 3.76
C ASP A 61 -21.76 3.38 4.10
N VAL A 62 -22.16 3.30 5.38
CA VAL A 62 -23.07 2.27 5.90
C VAL A 62 -24.52 2.50 5.52
N GLY A 63 -24.88 3.70 5.05
CA GLY A 63 -26.23 4.02 4.58
C GLY A 63 -26.54 3.41 3.22
N THR A 64 -25.52 3.21 2.39
CA THR A 64 -25.61 2.49 1.11
C THR A 64 -24.37 1.61 0.94
N LEU A 65 -24.44 0.39 1.47
CA LEU A 65 -23.32 -0.56 1.36
C LEU A 65 -22.94 -0.78 -0.11
N GLN A 66 -21.72 -0.36 -0.45
CA GLN A 66 -21.20 -0.50 -1.82
C GLN A 66 -21.00 -1.97 -2.22
N TYR A 67 -20.85 -2.87 -1.24
CA TYR A 67 -20.57 -4.29 -1.45
C TYR A 67 -21.64 -5.15 -0.78
N MET A 68 -22.03 -6.25 -1.44
CA MET A 68 -23.03 -7.21 -0.94
C MET A 68 -22.45 -8.18 0.09
N LEU A 69 -21.74 -7.65 1.08
CA LEU A 69 -21.09 -8.39 2.15
C LEU A 69 -21.76 -8.03 3.48
N PRO A 70 -22.61 -8.90 4.04
CA PRO A 70 -23.42 -8.59 5.22
C PRO A 70 -22.64 -8.16 6.47
N TRP A 71 -21.38 -8.62 6.59
CA TRP A 71 -20.50 -8.35 7.73
C TRP A 71 -19.37 -7.37 7.42
N MET A 72 -19.46 -6.67 6.29
CA MET A 72 -18.40 -5.75 5.85
C MET A 72 -18.06 -4.68 6.89
N THR A 73 -19.04 -4.19 7.65
CA THR A 73 -18.81 -3.20 8.70
C THR A 73 -17.90 -3.75 9.81
N ALA A 74 -18.08 -5.01 10.20
CA ALA A 74 -17.18 -5.67 11.15
C ALA A 74 -15.76 -5.85 10.57
N ASP A 75 -15.64 -6.16 9.27
CA ASP A 75 -14.34 -6.21 8.60
C ASP A 75 -13.68 -4.81 8.55
N LEU A 76 -14.45 -3.73 8.43
CA LEU A 76 -13.95 -2.35 8.46
C LEU A 76 -13.48 -1.90 9.84
N ASP A 77 -14.18 -2.33 10.90
CA ASP A 77 -13.77 -2.09 12.28
C ASP A 77 -12.45 -2.79 12.59
N GLU A 78 -12.31 -4.04 12.14
CA GLU A 78 -11.06 -4.80 12.26
C GLU A 78 -9.92 -4.16 11.46
N LEU A 79 -10.20 -3.65 10.26
CA LEU A 79 -9.24 -2.89 9.45
C LEU A 79 -8.73 -1.65 10.20
N ASP A 80 -9.60 -0.93 10.90
CA ASP A 80 -9.22 0.22 11.72
C ASP A 80 -8.32 -0.19 12.89
N GLU A 81 -8.70 -1.25 13.61
CA GLU A 81 -7.95 -1.76 14.76
C GLU A 81 -6.52 -2.17 14.38
N ILE A 82 -6.36 -2.85 13.24
CA ILE A 82 -5.09 -3.49 12.88
C ILE A 82 -4.22 -2.58 12.03
N PHE A 83 -4.82 -1.93 11.03
CA PHE A 83 -4.10 -1.18 10.01
C PHE A 83 -4.26 0.34 10.14
N ALA A 84 -4.84 0.85 11.23
CA ALA A 84 -5.16 2.26 11.39
C ALA A 84 -5.96 2.80 10.17
N GLY A 85 -6.87 1.97 9.68
CA GLY A 85 -7.85 2.29 8.64
C GLY A 85 -7.33 2.26 7.21
N ASP A 86 -6.08 1.85 6.97
CA ASP A 86 -5.49 1.73 5.63
C ASP A 86 -4.48 0.57 5.55
N ALA A 87 -4.94 -0.61 5.10
CA ALA A 87 -4.06 -1.77 4.89
C ALA A 87 -3.16 -1.64 3.64
N TRP A 88 -3.43 -0.68 2.75
CA TRP A 88 -2.70 -0.52 1.49
C TRP A 88 -2.14 0.89 1.36
N PRO A 89 -1.25 1.31 2.27
CA PRO A 89 -0.68 2.65 2.22
C PRO A 89 0.13 2.85 0.93
N TYR A 90 0.16 4.08 0.43
CA TYR A 90 1.02 4.45 -0.70
C TYR A 90 2.26 5.19 -0.20
N GLY A 91 3.38 5.01 -0.92
CA GLY A 91 4.67 5.60 -0.57
C GLY A 91 5.66 4.61 0.05
N ILE A 92 6.92 5.02 0.17
CA ILE A 92 8.01 4.16 0.64
C ILE A 92 7.91 3.93 2.15
N ASP A 93 7.87 4.99 2.94
CA ASP A 93 7.96 4.91 4.39
C ASP A 93 6.92 4.01 5.06
N PRO A 94 5.61 4.10 4.75
CA PRO A 94 4.64 3.19 5.37
C PRO A 94 4.77 1.74 4.86
N ASN A 95 5.40 1.51 3.70
CA ASN A 95 5.62 0.18 3.13
C ASN A 95 7.04 -0.36 3.39
N ARG A 96 7.90 0.39 4.07
CA ARG A 96 9.33 0.08 4.23
C ARG A 96 9.57 -1.32 4.80
N PRO A 97 8.88 -1.78 5.86
CA PRO A 97 9.06 -3.14 6.38
C PRO A 97 8.80 -4.22 5.32
N THR A 98 7.77 -4.03 4.49
CA THR A 98 7.43 -4.95 3.40
C THR A 98 8.45 -4.88 2.27
N LEU A 99 8.88 -3.69 1.86
CA LEU A 99 9.84 -3.49 0.76
C LEU A 99 11.23 -4.05 1.12
N GLU A 100 11.68 -3.84 2.35
CA GLU A 100 12.94 -4.41 2.86
C GLU A 100 12.86 -5.94 2.94
N ALA A 101 11.75 -6.49 3.43
CA ALA A 101 11.54 -7.93 3.45
C ALA A 101 11.50 -8.53 2.04
N LEU A 102 10.84 -7.84 1.09
CA LEU A 102 10.83 -8.24 -0.32
C LEU A 102 12.25 -8.30 -0.89
N MET A 103 13.03 -7.23 -0.76
CA MET A 103 14.40 -7.20 -1.29
C MET A 103 15.29 -8.28 -0.68
N ARG A 104 15.16 -8.52 0.64
CA ARG A 104 15.86 -9.62 1.32
C ARG A 104 15.48 -10.98 0.70
N TYR A 105 14.18 -11.28 0.59
CA TYR A 105 13.73 -12.56 0.05
C TYR A 105 14.09 -12.75 -1.43
N LEU A 106 14.03 -11.70 -2.25
CA LEU A 106 14.47 -11.77 -3.64
C LEU A 106 15.96 -12.14 -3.75
N CYS A 107 16.79 -11.63 -2.83
CA CYS A 107 18.21 -11.96 -2.77
C CYS A 107 18.44 -13.39 -2.24
N ASP A 108 17.77 -13.77 -1.15
CA ASP A 108 17.86 -15.11 -0.54
C ASP A 108 17.44 -16.21 -1.52
N GLN A 109 16.47 -15.91 -2.39
CA GLN A 109 15.96 -16.83 -3.42
C GLN A 109 16.74 -16.74 -4.74
N ALA A 110 17.85 -15.99 -4.78
CA ALA A 110 18.68 -15.78 -5.97
C ALA A 110 17.91 -15.25 -7.19
N ILE A 111 16.79 -14.55 -6.98
CA ILE A 111 16.03 -13.86 -8.02
C ILE A 111 16.77 -12.59 -8.45
N VAL A 112 17.39 -11.90 -7.48
CA VAL A 112 18.30 -10.78 -7.73
C VAL A 112 19.69 -11.11 -7.19
N LYS A 113 20.72 -10.57 -7.84
CA LYS A 113 22.13 -10.83 -7.48
C LYS A 113 22.55 -10.21 -6.15
N SER A 114 21.96 -9.07 -5.80
CA SER A 114 22.27 -8.32 -4.58
C SER A 114 21.11 -7.43 -4.19
N THR A 115 21.04 -7.06 -2.91
CA THR A 115 20.11 -6.03 -2.43
C THR A 115 20.45 -4.66 -3.00
N MET A 116 19.44 -3.81 -3.14
CA MET A 116 19.59 -2.38 -3.47
C MET A 116 18.82 -1.53 -2.46
N PRO A 117 19.25 -0.29 -2.18
CA PRO A 117 18.50 0.64 -1.36
C PRO A 117 17.07 0.82 -1.88
N ILE A 118 16.09 0.91 -0.98
CA ILE A 118 14.68 1.00 -1.37
C ILE A 118 14.41 2.33 -2.10
N GLU A 119 15.14 3.37 -1.73
CA GLU A 119 15.09 4.71 -2.33
C GLU A 119 15.50 4.67 -3.81
N ASP A 120 16.36 3.74 -4.20
CA ASP A 120 16.83 3.59 -5.58
C ASP A 120 15.82 2.83 -6.46
N LEU A 121 14.83 2.17 -5.86
CA LEU A 121 13.77 1.45 -6.58
C LEU A 121 12.72 2.40 -7.17
N PHE A 122 12.55 3.59 -6.58
CA PHE A 122 11.47 4.51 -6.90
C PHE A 122 11.98 5.89 -7.25
N VAL A 123 11.26 6.56 -8.16
CA VAL A 123 11.56 7.96 -8.48
C VAL A 123 11.05 8.89 -7.36
N PRO A 124 11.72 10.02 -7.09
CA PRO A 124 11.24 10.96 -6.09
C PRO A 124 9.94 11.62 -6.55
N THR A 125 8.95 11.62 -5.66
CA THR A 125 7.70 12.38 -5.82
C THR A 125 7.79 13.67 -5.01
N ARG A 126 7.52 14.80 -5.66
CA ARG A 126 7.40 16.14 -5.04
C ARG A 126 5.95 16.61 -5.23
N GLY A 127 5.13 16.49 -4.20
CA GLY A 127 3.65 16.60 -4.25
C GLY A 127 3.05 16.05 -2.95
N ARG A 128 2.13 16.73 -2.30
CA ARG A 128 0.64 16.82 -2.30
C ARG A 128 -0.07 15.82 -1.42
N TYR A 129 0.65 14.85 -0.86
CA TYR A 129 0.02 13.90 0.04
C TYR A 129 0.41 14.02 1.51
N ASP A 130 -0.13 15.05 2.15
CA ASP A 130 -0.38 15.04 3.59
C ASP A 130 -1.69 14.31 3.89
N ARG A 131 -1.62 13.16 4.58
CA ARG A 131 -2.79 12.36 4.97
C ARG A 131 -3.76 13.13 5.89
N TRP A 132 -3.34 14.24 6.48
CA TRP A 132 -4.14 15.11 7.36
C TRP A 132 -4.62 16.42 6.70
N SER A 133 -3.96 16.92 5.65
CA SER A 133 -4.36 18.16 4.94
C SER A 133 -4.74 18.01 3.47
N GLY A 134 -4.50 16.85 2.86
CA GLY A 134 -4.76 16.60 1.43
C GLY A 134 -3.94 17.48 0.48
N ARG A 135 -2.78 18.02 0.91
CA ARG A 135 -1.91 18.92 0.10
C ARG A 135 -0.40 18.71 0.34
N ALA A 136 0.43 19.50 -0.38
CA ALA A 136 1.84 19.27 -0.76
C ALA A 136 2.66 20.25 -0.03
N GLN A 137 3.85 19.79 0.31
CA GLN A 137 4.99 20.67 0.30
C GLN A 137 5.88 20.28 -0.88
#